data_AF-A0A2D4GHM4-F1
#
_entry.id   AF-A0A2D4GHM4-F1
#
_cell.length_a   1.000
_cell.length_b   1.000
_cell.length_c   1.000
_cell.angle_alpha   90.00
_cell.angle_beta   90.00
_cell.angle_gamma   90.00
#
_symmetry.space_group_name_H-M   'P 1'
#
loop_
_entity.id
_entity.type
_entity.pdbx_description
1 polymer ?
#
loop_
_entity_poly.entity_id
_entity_poly.type
_entity_poly.pdbx_seq_one_letter_code
_entity_poly.pdbx_strand_id
1 'polypeptide(L)'
;IVKVWDELRMVGLPDDIDVQTLFEPTGYCWAHHRCAEWSLEVCQTEEQLPANVDKAVVSGSTKRCAYCKHLGATIKCCEEKCTHIYHYPCAAGAGTFQDFNNFTLLCPDHIDQAPLRSKEEA
;
A
#
# COMPACT_ATOMS: atom_id res chain seq x y z
N ILE A 1 -23.55 15.05 -11.67
CA ILE A 1 -22.90 14.69 -10.39
C ILE A 1 -21.96 13.53 -10.68
N VAL A 2 -20.68 13.84 -10.93
CA VAL A 2 -19.67 12.80 -11.11
C VAL A 2 -19.45 12.18 -9.74
N LYS A 3 -19.69 10.87 -9.61
CA LYS A 3 -19.47 10.17 -8.34
C LYS A 3 -17.97 10.15 -8.09
N VAL A 4 -17.50 10.91 -7.10
CA VAL A 4 -16.10 10.89 -6.58
C VAL A 4 -15.57 9.47 -6.29
N TRP A 5 -16.48 8.51 -6.12
CA TRP A 5 -16.20 7.11 -5.82
C TRP A 5 -15.85 6.27 -7.07
N ASP A 6 -16.00 6.82 -8.28
CA ASP A 6 -15.74 6.10 -9.53
C ASP A 6 -14.23 6.02 -9.87
N GLU A 7 -13.42 6.94 -9.35
CA GLU A 7 -11.98 6.99 -9.66
C GLU A 7 -11.19 5.83 -9.04
N LEU A 8 -11.63 5.31 -7.88
CA LEU A 8 -11.01 4.16 -7.24
C LEU A 8 -11.24 2.84 -8.00
N ARG A 9 -12.17 2.81 -8.97
CA ARG A 9 -12.36 1.64 -9.84
C ARG A 9 -11.19 1.41 -10.79
N MET A 10 -10.43 2.46 -11.09
CA MET A 10 -9.25 2.38 -11.96
C MET A 10 -7.98 1.96 -11.19
N VAL A 11 -8.07 1.82 -9.87
CA VAL A 11 -6.93 1.44 -9.03
C VAL A 11 -6.77 -0.08 -9.02
N GLY A 12 -5.52 -0.52 -9.21
CA GLY A 12 -5.10 -1.91 -9.08
C GLY A 12 -4.69 -2.55 -10.41
N LEU A 13 -4.20 -3.77 -10.31
CA LEU A 13 -3.79 -4.58 -11.44
C LEU A 13 -4.96 -5.48 -11.89
N PRO A 14 -5.03 -5.84 -13.19
CA PRO A 14 -5.99 -6.83 -13.67
C PRO A 14 -5.71 -8.21 -13.06
N ASP A 15 -6.76 -9.03 -12.94
CA ASP A 15 -6.69 -10.34 -12.29
C ASP A 15 -5.79 -11.36 -13.04
N ASP A 16 -5.58 -11.15 -14.33
CA ASP A 16 -4.77 -11.97 -15.24
C ASP A 16 -3.42 -11.32 -15.59
N ILE A 17 -2.92 -10.41 -14.75
CA ILE A 17 -1.64 -9.71 -14.97
C ILE A 17 -0.48 -10.70 -15.16
N ASP A 18 0.30 -10.51 -16.22
CA ASP A 18 1.62 -11.12 -16.35
C ASP A 18 2.63 -10.24 -15.62
N VAL A 19 3.19 -10.76 -14.52
CA VAL A 19 4.16 -10.06 -13.67
C VAL A 19 5.37 -9.57 -14.46
N GLN A 20 5.77 -10.28 -15.53
CA GLN A 20 6.91 -9.87 -16.36
C GLN A 20 6.66 -8.52 -17.05
N THR A 21 5.40 -8.20 -17.37
CA THR A 21 5.03 -6.93 -18.02
C THR A 21 5.10 -5.72 -17.08
N LEU A 22 5.27 -5.95 -15.77
CA LEU A 22 5.48 -4.89 -14.78
C LEU A 22 6.91 -4.35 -14.78
N PHE A 23 7.82 -4.99 -15.52
CA PHE A 23 9.23 -4.66 -15.59
C PHE A 23 9.64 -4.30 -17.01
N GLU A 24 10.50 -3.30 -17.14
CA GLU A 24 11.20 -3.01 -18.38
C GLU A 24 12.17 -4.16 -18.73
N PRO A 25 12.56 -4.34 -20.00
CA PRO A 25 13.56 -5.34 -20.39
C PRO A 25 14.91 -5.21 -19.66
N THR A 26 15.20 -4.02 -19.15
CA THR A 26 16.37 -3.66 -18.33
C THR A 26 16.26 -4.13 -16.87
N GLY A 27 15.08 -4.60 -16.44
CA GLY A 27 14.78 -5.02 -15.07
C GLY A 27 14.25 -3.91 -14.15
N TYR A 28 14.11 -2.67 -14.64
CA TYR A 28 13.53 -1.56 -13.87
C TYR A 28 12.01 -1.65 -13.81
N CYS A 29 11.40 -1.13 -12.75
CA CYS A 29 9.96 -0.97 -12.62
C CYS A 29 9.61 0.45 -12.17
N TRP A 30 8.38 0.87 -12.43
CA TRP A 30 7.87 2.18 -12.06
C TRP A 30 6.78 2.03 -10.99
N ALA A 31 6.88 2.84 -9.95
CA ALA A 31 5.88 2.92 -8.90
C ALA A 31 5.67 4.37 -8.49
N HIS A 32 4.43 4.70 -8.08
CA HIS A 32 4.19 5.98 -7.42
C HIS A 32 4.96 6.05 -6.11
N HIS A 33 5.55 7.21 -5.82
CA HIS A 33 6.39 7.41 -4.64
C HIS A 33 5.70 7.00 -3.32
N ARG A 34 4.48 7.48 -3.06
CA ARG A 34 3.73 7.11 -1.83
C ARG A 34 3.30 5.64 -1.79
N CYS A 35 3.05 5.01 -2.94
CA CYS A 35 2.78 3.57 -2.98
C CYS A 35 4.02 2.77 -2.56
N ALA A 36 5.20 3.16 -3.08
CA ALA A 36 6.47 2.53 -2.73
C ALA A 36 6.82 2.78 -1.25
N GLU A 37 6.83 4.03 -0.82
CA GLU A 37 7.25 4.43 0.54
C GLU A 37 6.43 3.78 1.66
N TRP A 38 5.14 3.51 1.44
CA TRP A 38 4.27 2.86 2.42
C TRP A 38 4.24 1.32 2.30
N SER A 39 4.91 0.74 1.30
CA SER A 39 4.92 -0.70 1.11
C SER A 39 5.80 -1.38 2.16
N LEU A 40 5.30 -2.49 2.73
CA LEU A 40 5.97 -3.21 3.81
C LEU A 40 7.41 -3.64 3.46
N GLU A 41 7.63 -4.01 2.21
CA GLU A 41 8.91 -4.52 1.72
C GLU A 41 9.92 -3.42 1.38
N VAL A 42 9.49 -2.15 1.31
CA VAL A 42 10.32 -1.02 0.91
C VAL A 42 11.01 -0.42 2.12
N CYS A 43 12.32 -0.27 2.04
CA CYS A 43 13.12 0.43 3.05
C CYS A 43 13.79 1.67 2.43
N GLN A 44 14.04 2.69 3.25
CA GLN A 44 14.90 3.80 2.85
C GLN A 44 16.36 3.38 3.00
N THR A 45 17.16 3.61 1.96
CA THR A 45 18.62 3.47 2.04
C THR A 45 19.24 4.65 2.78
N GLU A 46 20.53 4.55 3.10
CA GLU A 46 21.31 5.66 3.69
C GLU A 46 21.29 6.93 2.83
N GLU A 47 21.04 6.79 1.53
CA GLU A 47 20.92 7.87 0.54
C GLU A 47 19.48 8.41 0.40
N GLN A 48 18.56 7.99 1.28
CA GLN A 48 17.11 8.31 1.22
C GLN A 48 16.41 7.83 -0.06
N LEU A 49 16.98 6.85 -0.76
CA LEU A 49 16.35 6.24 -1.92
C LEU A 49 15.52 5.02 -1.50
N PRO A 50 14.33 4.79 -2.08
CA PRO A 50 13.56 3.57 -1.84
C PRO A 50 14.28 2.35 -2.41
N ALA A 51 14.56 1.36 -1.57
CA ALA A 51 15.04 0.03 -1.99
C ALA A 51 13.92 -1.01 -1.92
N ASN A 52 14.08 -2.14 -2.64
CA ASN A 52 13.15 -3.27 -2.69
C ASN A 52 11.76 -2.95 -3.30
N VAL A 53 11.64 -1.88 -4.09
CA VAL A 53 10.39 -1.53 -4.79
C VAL A 53 9.96 -2.64 -5.75
N ASP A 54 10.92 -3.26 -6.42
CA ASP A 54 10.74 -4.45 -7.26
C ASP A 54 10.05 -5.59 -6.49
N LYS A 55 10.49 -5.86 -5.26
CA LYS A 55 9.89 -6.91 -4.41
C LYS A 55 8.47 -6.56 -4.01
N ALA A 56 8.20 -5.29 -3.68
CA ALA A 56 6.85 -4.82 -3.39
C ALA A 56 5.93 -4.96 -4.61
N VAL A 57 6.41 -4.65 -5.82
CA VAL A 57 5.66 -4.83 -7.08
C VAL A 57 5.33 -6.31 -7.31
N VAL A 58 6.32 -7.21 -7.19
CA VAL A 58 6.10 -8.65 -7.35
C VAL A 58 5.12 -9.17 -6.29
N SER A 59 5.32 -8.82 -5.01
CA SER A 59 4.43 -9.21 -3.91
C SER A 59 3.00 -8.74 -4.19
N GLY A 60 2.83 -7.44 -4.46
CA GLY A 60 1.55 -6.79 -4.73
C GLY A 60 0.77 -7.41 -5.89
N SER A 61 1.46 -7.94 -6.92
CA SER A 61 0.81 -8.62 -8.05
C SER A 61 -0.09 -9.80 -7.67
N THR A 62 0.06 -10.34 -6.45
CA THR A 62 -0.76 -11.45 -5.93
C THR A 62 -1.68 -11.04 -4.78
N LYS A 63 -1.63 -9.78 -4.32
CA LYS A 63 -2.33 -9.31 -3.12
C LYS A 63 -3.53 -8.45 -3.49
N ARG A 64 -4.70 -8.87 -3.01
CA ARG A 64 -5.95 -8.14 -3.20
C ARG A 64 -6.15 -7.07 -2.15
N CYS A 65 -6.51 -5.87 -2.58
CA CYS A 65 -6.88 -4.79 -1.69
C CYS A 65 -8.10 -5.15 -0.86
N ALA A 66 -8.07 -4.91 0.45
CA ALA A 66 -9.19 -5.14 1.35
C ALA A 66 -10.40 -4.23 1.01
N TYR A 67 -10.18 -3.09 0.36
CA TYR A 67 -11.23 -2.16 -0.08
C TYR A 67 -11.77 -2.48 -1.48
N CYS A 68 -10.96 -2.30 -2.54
CA CYS A 68 -11.44 -2.43 -3.93
C CYS A 68 -11.39 -3.87 -4.48
N LYS A 69 -10.76 -4.81 -3.76
CA LYS A 69 -10.59 -6.23 -4.14
C LYS A 69 -9.72 -6.51 -5.38
N HIS A 70 -9.21 -5.49 -6.06
CA HIS A 70 -8.23 -5.62 -7.16
C HIS A 70 -6.81 -5.94 -6.64
N LEU A 71 -5.97 -6.47 -7.52
CA LEU A 71 -4.56 -6.79 -7.22
C LEU A 71 -3.69 -5.54 -7.11
N GLY A 72 -2.46 -5.67 -6.59
CA GLY A 72 -1.47 -4.60 -6.48
C GLY A 72 -1.39 -3.92 -5.11
N ALA A 73 -2.07 -4.46 -4.09
CA ALA A 73 -2.06 -3.87 -2.75
C ALA A 73 -0.81 -4.28 -1.96
N THR A 74 -0.14 -3.33 -1.31
CA THR A 74 1.15 -3.55 -0.61
C THR A 74 1.21 -2.93 0.79
N ILE A 75 0.23 -2.11 1.17
CA ILE A 75 0.27 -1.38 2.44
C ILE A 75 -0.56 -2.12 3.47
N LYS A 76 0.11 -2.75 4.42
CA LYS A 76 -0.51 -3.63 5.42
C LYS A 76 -0.90 -2.86 6.68
N CYS A 77 -2.02 -3.24 7.30
CA CYS A 77 -2.31 -2.86 8.68
C CYS A 77 -1.17 -3.29 9.63
N CYS A 78 -0.75 -2.41 10.53
CA CYS A 78 0.40 -2.65 11.41
C CYS A 78 0.09 -3.57 12.61
N GLU A 79 -1.17 -3.93 12.82
CA GLU A 79 -1.54 -5.02 13.73
C GLU A 79 -1.00 -6.36 13.20
N GLU A 80 -0.21 -7.07 14.02
CA GLU A 80 0.64 -8.19 13.62
C GLU A 80 -0.15 -9.31 12.91
N LYS A 81 -1.31 -9.67 13.50
CA LYS A 81 -2.17 -10.75 13.01
C LYS A 81 -3.18 -10.30 11.96
N CYS A 82 -3.23 -9.01 11.63
CA CYS A 82 -4.14 -8.50 10.61
C CYS A 82 -3.64 -8.87 9.21
N THR A 83 -4.58 -9.19 8.31
CA THR A 83 -4.30 -9.53 6.91
C THR A 83 -4.81 -8.45 5.95
N HIS A 84 -5.41 -7.38 6.46
CA HIS A 84 -5.88 -6.27 5.63
C HIS A 84 -4.70 -5.53 5.02
N ILE A 85 -4.72 -5.48 3.69
CA ILE A 85 -3.73 -4.82 2.85
C ILE A 85 -4.46 -3.91 1.87
N TYR A 86 -3.89 -2.74 1.59
CA TYR A 86 -4.54 -1.70 0.80
C TYR A 86 -3.60 -1.16 -0.28
N HIS A 87 -4.18 -0.61 -1.35
CA HIS A 87 -3.48 0.41 -2.13
C HIS A 87 -3.46 1.70 -1.33
N TYR A 88 -2.46 2.56 -1.57
CA TYR A 88 -2.36 3.87 -0.92
C TYR A 88 -3.66 4.70 -0.99
N PRO A 89 -4.26 4.97 -2.17
CA PRO A 89 -5.50 5.74 -2.22
C PRO A 89 -6.71 4.98 -1.62
N CYS A 90 -6.69 3.65 -1.64
CA CYS A 90 -7.76 2.84 -1.08
C CYS A 90 -7.75 2.80 0.45
N ALA A 91 -6.59 2.97 1.11
CA ALA A 91 -6.51 3.09 2.55
C ALA A 91 -7.33 4.29 3.05
N ALA A 92 -7.11 5.46 2.45
CA ALA A 92 -7.90 6.66 2.74
C ALA A 92 -9.40 6.45 2.46
N GLY A 93 -9.75 5.85 1.31
CA GLY A 93 -11.14 5.54 0.96
C GLY A 93 -11.82 4.52 1.89
N ALA A 94 -11.03 3.67 2.56
CA ALA A 94 -11.52 2.69 3.53
C ALA A 94 -11.67 3.27 4.95
N GLY A 95 -11.25 4.51 5.21
CA GLY A 95 -11.30 5.12 6.53
C GLY A 95 -10.27 4.55 7.51
N THR A 96 -9.09 4.15 7.02
CA THR A 96 -7.96 3.72 7.87
C THR A 96 -7.40 4.91 8.67
N PHE A 97 -6.85 4.65 9.85
CA PHE A 97 -5.93 5.62 10.47
C PHE A 97 -4.56 5.52 9.79
N GLN A 98 -3.99 6.65 9.40
CA GLN A 98 -2.74 6.75 8.66
C GLN A 98 -1.76 7.65 9.41
N ASP A 99 -0.63 7.08 9.82
CA ASP A 99 0.45 7.80 10.46
C ASP A 99 1.53 8.15 9.43
N PHE A 100 1.61 9.44 9.09
CA PHE A 100 2.54 9.95 8.09
C PHE A 100 3.96 10.12 8.61
N ASN A 101 4.18 10.10 9.92
CA ASN A 101 5.53 10.19 10.49
C ASN A 101 6.26 8.85 10.36
N ASN A 102 5.52 7.74 10.51
CA ASN A 102 6.07 6.38 10.51
C ASN A 102 5.68 5.55 9.29
N PHE A 103 4.86 6.11 8.40
CA PHE A 103 4.32 5.42 7.22
C PHE A 103 3.58 4.12 7.58
N THR A 104 2.84 4.14 8.69
CA THR A 104 2.03 3.00 9.14
C THR A 104 0.53 3.28 9.01
N LEU A 105 -0.27 2.23 8.92
CA LEU A 105 -1.73 2.36 8.99
C LEU A 105 -2.36 1.33 9.92
N LEU A 106 -3.52 1.71 10.47
CA LEU A 106 -4.45 0.81 11.14
C LEU A 106 -5.74 0.72 10.32
N CYS A 107 -6.19 -0.51 10.05
CA CYS A 107 -7.48 -0.72 9.40
C CYS A 107 -8.65 -0.33 10.32
N PRO A 108 -9.88 -0.19 9.79
CA PRO A 108 -11.04 0.17 10.60
C PRO A 108 -11.29 -0.75 11.81
N ASP A 109 -10.91 -2.03 11.71
CA ASP A 109 -11.08 -3.01 12.79
C ASP A 109 -10.08 -2.82 13.96
N HIS A 110 -8.99 -2.06 13.74
CA HIS A 110 -7.93 -1.82 14.73
C HIS A 110 -7.67 -0.33 14.97
N ILE A 111 -8.59 0.54 14.54
CA ILE A 111 -8.41 1.99 14.61
C ILE A 111 -8.39 2.54 16.05
N ASP A 112 -8.96 1.79 16.98
CA ASP A 112 -8.97 2.06 18.42
C ASP A 112 -7.56 2.05 19.05
N GLN A 113 -6.58 1.41 18.40
CA GLN A 113 -5.19 1.43 18.83
C GLN A 113 -4.46 2.75 18.52
N ALA A 114 -5.00 3.58 17.63
CA ALA A 114 -4.32 4.80 17.16
C ALA A 114 -3.88 5.75 18.28
N PRO A 115 -4.70 6.04 19.32
CA PRO A 115 -4.29 6.96 20.40
C PRO A 115 -3.11 6.48 21.24
N LEU A 116 -2.87 5.16 21.29
CA LEU A 116 -1.72 4.60 22.00
C LEU A 116 -0.45 4.77 21.17
N ARG A 117 -0.52 4.41 19.89
CA ARG A 117 0.61 4.51 18.96
C ARG A 117 1.05 5.96 18.73
N SER A 118 0.12 6.91 18.69
CA SER A 118 0.47 8.34 18.59
C SER A 118 1.12 8.94 19.85
N LYS A 119 1.11 8.23 20.99
CA LYS A 119 1.73 8.67 22.24
C LYS A 119 3.10 8.06 22.50
N GLU A 120 3.42 6.93 21.89
CA GLU A 120 4.74 6.30 22.00
C GLU A 120 5.86 7.16 21.37
N GLU A 121 5.48 8.22 20.64
CA GLU A 121 6.40 9.09 19.90
C GLU A 121 6.35 10.58 20.30
N ALA A 122 5.61 10.92 21.36
CA ALA A 122 5.51 12.28 21.89
C ALA A 122 6.48 12.54 23.04
#